data_AF-A0A1F6G9X7-F1
#
_entry.id   AF-A0A1F6G9X7-F1
#
_cell.length_a   1.000
_cell.length_b   1.000
_cell.length_c   1.000
_cell.angle_alpha   90.00
_cell.angle_beta   90.00
_cell.angle_gamma   90.00
#
_symmetry.space_group_name_H-M   'P 1'
#
loop_
_entity.id
_entity.type
_entity.pdbx_description
1 polymer ?
#
loop_
_entity_poly.entity_id
_entity_poly.type
_entity_poly.pdbx_seq_one_letter_code
_entity_poly.pdbx_strand_id
1 'polypeptide(L)'
;MKKALLLLLILLNLGISLQAEETEHRDEYKEPKVVEKLVSRAKEAGISEEALKNLELREQGGEQINLLQYLDEFEGKKRLKELELKEFSEKRFLTVNDIFKELVDHEQVQLIKLREELVSE
;
A
#
# COMPACT_ATOMS: atom_id res chain seq x y z
N MET A 1 9.34 29.88 -30.79
CA MET A 1 10.40 30.28 -29.85
C MET A 1 9.90 30.74 -28.47
N LYS A 2 8.77 31.48 -28.35
CA LYS A 2 8.28 31.98 -27.05
C LYS A 2 7.80 30.92 -26.05
N LYS A 3 7.30 29.76 -26.50
CA LYS A 3 6.81 28.67 -25.64
C LYS A 3 7.93 27.92 -24.90
N ALA A 4 9.09 27.75 -25.53
CA ALA A 4 10.26 27.12 -24.91
C ALA A 4 10.84 27.98 -23.77
N LEU A 5 10.79 29.31 -23.92
CA LEU A 5 11.21 30.24 -22.89
C LEU A 5 10.30 30.19 -21.65
N LEU A 6 8.99 30.03 -21.86
CA LEU A 6 8.01 29.91 -20.78
C LEU A 6 8.21 28.60 -20.00
N LEU A 7 8.47 27.50 -20.71
CA LEU A 7 8.78 26.21 -20.10
C LEU A 7 10.05 26.28 -19.25
N LEU A 8 11.09 26.94 -19.76
CA LEU A 8 12.35 27.15 -19.04
C LEU A 8 12.16 28.01 -17.78
N LEU A 9 11.34 29.07 -17.86
CA LEU A 9 11.00 29.92 -16.72
C LEU A 9 10.20 29.20 -15.64
N ILE A 10 9.28 28.31 -16.04
CA ILE A 10 8.52 27.48 -15.11
C ILE A 10 9.45 26.49 -14.40
N LEU A 11 10.36 25.84 -15.13
CA LEU A 11 11.37 24.93 -14.56
C LEU A 11 12.30 25.64 -13.57
N LEU A 12 12.74 26.86 -13.88
CA LEU A 12 13.54 27.71 -13.00
C LEU A 12 12.78 28.14 -11.72
N ASN A 13 11.50 28.49 -11.83
CA ASN A 13 10.70 28.95 -10.68
C ASN A 13 10.23 27.80 -9.76
N LEU A 14 10.23 26.57 -10.27
CA LEU A 14 9.99 25.32 -9.53
C LEU A 14 11.26 24.76 -8.87
N GLY A 15 12.40 25.45 -8.96
CA GLY A 15 13.68 24.96 -8.41
C GLY A 15 14.25 23.75 -9.16
N ILE A 16 13.77 23.48 -10.38
CA ILE A 16 14.28 22.38 -11.20
C ILE A 16 15.47 22.92 -12.00
N SER A 17 16.63 22.95 -11.35
CA SER A 17 17.92 23.24 -11.99
C SER A 17 18.26 22.11 -12.97
N LEU A 18 18.39 22.44 -14.26
CA LEU A 18 18.74 21.49 -15.33
C LEU A 18 20.24 21.17 -15.39
N GLN A 19 21.00 21.51 -14.35
CA GLN A 19 22.38 21.11 -14.17
C GLN A 19 22.62 20.74 -12.70
N ALA A 20 23.03 19.48 -12.51
CA ALA A 20 23.87 18.94 -11.46
C ALA A 20 23.98 19.79 -10.17
N GLU A 21 23.09 19.55 -9.22
CA GLU A 21 23.46 19.56 -7.81
C GLU A 21 23.15 18.19 -7.22
N GLU A 22 24.24 17.53 -6.82
CA GLU A 22 24.27 16.27 -6.11
C GLU A 22 23.61 16.43 -4.72
N THR A 23 22.87 15.38 -4.34
CA THR A 23 22.69 14.92 -2.95
C THR A 23 22.00 15.85 -1.96
N GLU A 24 20.65 15.85 -1.92
CA GLU A 24 19.93 15.88 -0.62
C GLU A 24 18.46 15.44 -0.68
N HIS A 25 17.74 15.58 -1.80
CA HIS A 25 16.31 15.24 -1.88
C HIS A 25 15.98 13.81 -2.35
N ARG A 26 16.97 12.92 -2.48
CA ARG A 26 16.78 11.60 -3.13
C ARG A 26 15.98 10.59 -2.31
N ASP A 27 15.77 10.82 -1.02
CA ASP A 27 15.00 9.91 -0.17
C ASP A 27 13.49 10.23 -0.12
N GLU A 28 13.04 11.40 -0.59
CA GLU A 28 11.63 11.82 -0.56
C GLU A 28 10.72 11.04 -1.53
N TYR A 29 11.30 10.39 -2.54
CA TYR A 29 10.55 9.63 -3.55
C TYR A 29 10.33 8.16 -3.17
N LYS A 30 10.77 7.72 -1.98
CA LYS A 30 10.50 6.37 -1.47
C LYS A 30 9.05 6.16 -1.05
N GLU A 31 8.33 7.26 -0.76
CA GLU A 31 6.92 7.21 -0.39
C GLU A 31 6.01 7.42 -1.61
N PRO A 32 5.21 6.42 -2.01
CA PRO A 32 4.30 6.54 -3.15
C PRO A 32 3.31 7.71 -3.03
N LYS A 33 2.94 8.08 -1.80
CA LYS A 33 2.10 9.26 -1.53
C LYS A 33 2.73 10.59 -1.93
N VAL A 34 4.05 10.70 -1.86
CA VAL A 34 4.77 11.91 -2.30
C VAL A 34 4.72 11.99 -3.82
N VAL A 35 4.93 10.86 -4.49
CA VAL A 35 4.83 10.73 -5.94
C VAL A 35 3.42 11.06 -6.45
N GLU A 36 2.37 10.53 -5.80
CA GLU A 36 0.97 10.85 -6.12
C GLU A 36 0.67 12.36 -6.02
N LYS A 37 1.16 13.02 -4.95
CA LYS A 37 0.98 14.47 -4.76
C LYS A 37 1.68 15.27 -5.84
N LEU A 38 2.88 14.87 -6.24
CA LEU A 38 3.63 15.54 -7.30
C LEU A 38 2.95 15.39 -8.66
N VAL A 39 2.45 14.19 -8.98
CA VAL A 39 1.65 13.94 -10.19
C VAL A 39 0.38 14.79 -10.19
N SER A 40 -0.30 14.89 -9.05
CA SER A 40 -1.52 15.70 -8.93
C SER A 40 -1.24 17.18 -9.17
N ARG A 41 -0.18 17.72 -8.56
CA ARG A 41 0.26 19.12 -8.78
C ARG A 41 0.69 19.36 -10.23
N ALA A 42 1.34 18.39 -10.87
CA ALA A 42 1.71 18.47 -12.27
C ALA A 42 0.48 18.55 -13.19
N LYS A 43 -0.56 17.75 -12.91
CA LYS A 43 -1.85 17.83 -13.63
C LYS A 43 -2.53 19.18 -13.40
N GLU A 44 -2.56 19.68 -12.16
CA GLU A 44 -3.10 21.00 -11.83
C GLU A 44 -2.36 22.14 -12.54
N ALA A 45 -1.05 21.99 -12.76
CA ALA A 45 -0.21 22.92 -13.51
C ALA A 45 -0.40 22.81 -15.05
N GLY A 46 -1.26 21.91 -15.53
CA GLY A 46 -1.57 21.73 -16.94
C GLY A 46 -0.57 20.84 -17.70
N ILE A 47 0.24 20.03 -16.99
CA ILE A 47 1.08 19.03 -17.63
C ILE A 47 0.18 17.92 -18.20
N SER A 48 0.37 17.61 -19.49
CA SER A 48 -0.43 16.59 -20.15
C SER A 48 -0.09 15.19 -19.69
N GLU A 49 -1.04 14.27 -19.84
CA GLU A 49 -0.86 12.89 -19.41
C GLU A 49 0.24 12.17 -20.22
N GLU A 50 0.43 12.53 -21.49
CA GLU A 50 1.53 12.05 -22.32
C GLU A 50 2.88 12.52 -21.81
N ALA A 51 2.97 13.75 -21.28
CA ALA A 51 4.20 14.25 -20.67
C ALA A 51 4.52 13.51 -19.37
N LEU A 52 3.49 13.17 -18.57
CA LEU A 52 3.64 12.37 -17.34
C LEU A 52 4.07 10.92 -17.65
N LYS A 53 3.58 10.34 -18.74
CA LYS A 53 3.99 9.00 -19.21
C LYS A 53 5.47 8.90 -19.55
N ASN A 54 6.13 10.00 -19.87
CA ASN A 54 7.56 10.01 -20.19
C ASN A 54 8.45 10.30 -18.97
N LEU A 55 7.85 10.47 -17.78
CA LEU A 55 8.61 10.69 -16.54
C LEU A 55 9.12 9.36 -15.98
N GLU A 56 10.39 9.37 -15.57
CA GLU A 56 11.07 8.23 -15.00
C GLU A 56 11.59 8.57 -13.60
N LEU A 57 11.37 7.65 -12.67
CA LEU A 57 12.02 7.62 -11.37
C LEU A 57 13.36 6.89 -11.51
N ARG A 58 14.41 7.44 -10.91
CA ARG A 58 15.72 6.77 -10.83
C ARG A 58 15.90 6.20 -9.44
N GLU A 59 15.94 4.87 -9.33
CA GLU A 59 16.23 4.21 -8.06
C GLU A 59 17.73 4.25 -7.72
N GLN A 60 18.02 4.10 -6.42
CA GLN A 60 19.37 3.94 -5.88
C GLN A 60 19.92 2.57 -6.31
N GLY A 61 20.35 2.48 -7.57
CA GLY A 61 20.76 1.25 -8.24
C GLY A 61 20.95 1.44 -9.75
N GLY A 62 20.49 2.57 -10.30
CA GLY A 62 20.60 2.88 -11.73
C GLY A 62 19.39 2.44 -12.55
N GLU A 63 18.45 1.73 -11.94
CA GLU A 63 17.20 1.36 -12.58
C GLU A 63 16.30 2.59 -12.78
N GLN A 64 15.78 2.70 -14.01
CA GLN A 64 14.82 3.71 -14.41
C GLN A 64 13.45 3.06 -14.47
N ILE A 65 12.53 3.53 -13.64
CA ILE A 65 11.17 3.01 -13.56
C ILE A 65 10.22 4.11 -14.02
N ASN A 66 9.28 3.77 -14.88
CA ASN A 66 8.26 4.71 -15.32
C ASN A 66 7.41 5.18 -14.13
N LEU A 67 7.18 6.50 -14.02
CA LEU A 67 6.47 7.12 -12.90
C LEU A 67 5.06 6.56 -12.72
N LEU A 68 4.32 6.40 -13.81
CA LEU A 68 2.94 5.91 -13.75
C LEU A 68 2.89 4.42 -13.46
N GLN A 69 3.81 3.65 -14.05
CA GLN A 69 3.94 2.22 -13.75
C GLN A 69 4.23 1.98 -12.26
N TYR A 70 5.10 2.80 -11.66
CA TYR A 70 5.40 2.73 -10.23
C TYR A 70 4.15 2.95 -9.36
N LEU A 71 3.30 3.93 -9.73
CA LEU A 71 2.04 4.19 -9.02
C LEU A 71 1.03 3.06 -9.21
N ASP A 72 0.90 2.54 -10.43
CA ASP A 72 -0.01 1.43 -10.73
C ASP A 72 0.37 0.16 -9.95
N GLU A 73 1.66 -0.16 -9.89
CA GLU A 73 2.18 -1.29 -9.09
C GLU A 73 1.91 -1.10 -7.59
N PHE A 74 2.04 0.13 -7.09
CA PHE A 74 1.73 0.45 -5.70
C PHE A 74 0.23 0.29 -5.39
N GLU A 75 -0.65 0.81 -6.24
CA GLU A 75 -2.10 0.63 -6.09
C GLU A 75 -2.49 -0.85 -6.12
N GLY A 76 -1.85 -1.64 -7.00
CA GLY A 76 -2.03 -3.09 -7.06
C GLY A 76 -1.65 -3.76 -5.75
N LYS A 77 -0.47 -3.46 -5.19
CA LYS A 77 -0.02 -3.98 -3.89
C LYS A 77 -0.95 -3.58 -2.75
N LYS A 78 -1.44 -2.34 -2.75
CA LYS A 78 -2.40 -1.86 -1.74
C LYS A 78 -3.71 -2.64 -1.78
N ARG A 79 -4.27 -2.84 -2.98
CA ARG A 79 -5.52 -3.59 -3.17
C ARG A 79 -5.39 -5.05 -2.72
N LEU A 80 -4.26 -5.69 -3.01
CA LEU A 80 -3.99 -7.05 -2.54
C LEU A 80 -3.97 -7.13 -1.01
N LYS A 81 -3.27 -6.20 -0.35
CA LYS A 81 -3.25 -6.15 1.13
C LYS A 81 -4.62 -5.88 1.74
N GLU A 82 -5.44 -5.04 1.10
CA GLU A 82 -6.82 -4.80 1.53
C GLU A 82 -7.69 -6.06 1.41
N LEU A 83 -7.50 -6.85 0.34
CA LEU A 83 -8.17 -8.15 0.18
C LEU A 83 -7.71 -9.14 1.25
N GLU A 84 -6.41 -9.28 1.48
CA GLU A 84 -5.85 -10.14 2.53
C GLU A 84 -6.38 -9.76 3.92
N LEU A 85 -6.46 -8.46 4.22
CA LEU A 85 -6.99 -7.96 5.48
C LEU A 85 -8.49 -8.26 5.62
N LYS A 86 -9.25 -8.12 4.53
CA LYS A 86 -10.66 -8.45 4.49
C LYS A 86 -10.86 -9.95 4.76
N GLU A 87 -10.15 -10.81 4.04
CA GLU A 87 -10.17 -12.26 4.27
C GLU A 87 -9.77 -12.62 5.70
N PHE A 88 -8.74 -11.95 6.25
CA PHE A 88 -8.33 -12.13 7.64
C PHE A 88 -9.42 -11.71 8.63
N SER A 89 -10.10 -10.58 8.39
CA SER A 89 -11.18 -10.09 9.25
C SER A 89 -12.44 -10.95 9.21
N GLU A 90 -12.68 -11.63 8.08
CA GLU A 90 -13.79 -12.57 7.90
C GLU A 90 -13.51 -13.94 8.56
N LYS A 91 -12.26 -14.25 8.90
CA LYS A 91 -11.93 -15.45 9.66
C LYS A 91 -12.50 -15.33 11.06
N ARG A 92 -13.34 -16.29 11.43
CA ARG A 92 -13.74 -16.51 12.82
C ARG A 92 -12.56 -17.08 13.59
N PHE A 93 -11.93 -16.26 14.42
CA PHE A 93 -10.98 -16.74 15.41
C PHE A 93 -11.75 -17.30 16.60
N LEU A 94 -11.43 -18.53 17.00
CA LEU A 94 -11.90 -19.06 18.28
C LEU A 94 -11.25 -18.22 19.39
N THR A 95 -12.08 -17.61 20.24
CA THR A 95 -11.58 -16.96 21.44
C THR A 95 -11.23 -18.00 22.48
N VAL A 96 -10.40 -17.63 23.46
CA VAL A 96 -10.12 -18.50 24.63
C VAL A 96 -11.41 -18.92 25.34
N ASN A 97 -12.42 -18.05 25.34
CA ASN A 97 -13.73 -18.33 25.92
C ASN A 97 -14.54 -19.37 25.11
N ASP A 98 -14.41 -19.37 23.78
CA ASP A 98 -15.04 -20.38 22.92
C ASP A 98 -14.44 -21.76 23.19
N ILE A 99 -13.11 -21.83 23.32
CA ILE A 99 -12.39 -23.07 23.68
C ILE A 99 -12.78 -23.53 25.09
N PHE A 100 -12.84 -22.61 26.06
CA PHE A 100 -13.23 -22.93 27.43
C PHE A 100 -14.66 -23.48 27.52
N LYS A 101 -15.62 -22.87 26.82
CA LYS A 101 -17.00 -23.38 26.78
C LYS A 101 -17.07 -24.78 26.18
N GLU A 102 -16.38 -25.03 25.09
CA GLU A 102 -16.37 -26.35 24.45
C GLU A 102 -15.80 -27.44 25.38
N LEU A 103 -14.76 -27.11 26.15
CA LEU A 103 -14.19 -28.02 27.14
C LEU A 103 -15.17 -28.32 28.30
N VAL A 104 -15.85 -27.31 28.82
CA VAL A 104 -16.84 -27.46 29.90
C VAL A 104 -18.04 -28.28 29.43
N ASP A 105 -18.55 -27.99 28.24
CA ASP A 105 -19.68 -28.73 27.65
C ASP A 105 -19.30 -30.21 27.45
N HIS A 106 -18.07 -30.48 26.98
CA HIS A 106 -17.58 -31.84 26.82
C HIS A 106 -17.41 -32.56 28.17
N GLU A 107 -16.93 -31.88 29.22
CA GLU A 107 -16.84 -32.44 30.58
C GLU A 107 -18.22 -32.84 31.11
N GLN A 108 -19.24 -32.00 30.95
CA GLN A 108 -20.61 -32.34 31.34
C GLN A 108 -21.14 -33.59 30.63
N VAL A 109 -20.87 -33.73 29.33
CA VAL A 109 -21.29 -34.92 28.57
C VAL A 109 -20.64 -36.19 29.13
N GLN A 110 -19.35 -36.13 29.49
CA GLN A 110 -18.66 -37.28 30.08
C GLN A 110 -19.23 -37.64 31.46
N LEU A 111 -19.54 -36.64 32.29
CA LEU A 111 -20.15 -36.85 33.60
C LEU A 111 -21.56 -37.45 33.50
N ILE A 112 -22.35 -37.02 32.51
CA ILE A 112 -23.69 -37.60 32.26
C ILE A 112 -23.57 -39.07 31.86
N LYS A 113 -22.67 -39.40 30.92
CA LYS A 113 -22.43 -40.79 30.50
C LYS A 113 -22.01 -41.68 31.67
N LEU A 114 -21.06 -41.22 32.48
CA LEU A 114 -20.59 -41.97 33.64
C LEU A 114 -21.73 -42.22 34.64
N ARG A 115 -22.60 -41.22 34.86
CA ARG A 115 -23.78 -41.40 35.71
C ARG A 115 -24.74 -42.43 35.14
N GLU A 116 -25.00 -42.40 33.84
CA GLU A 116 -25.89 -43.37 33.18
C GLU A 116 -25.33 -44.79 33.31
N GLU A 117 -24.03 -44.99 33.08
CA GLU A 117 -23.33 -46.26 33.26
C GLU A 117 -23.45 -46.77 34.71
N LEU A 118 -23.17 -45.92 35.70
CA LEU A 118 -23.23 -46.29 37.13
C LEU A 118 -24.65 -46.55 37.65
N VAL A 119 -25.69 -46.02 37.00
CA VAL A 119 -27.10 -46.21 37.38
C VAL A 119 -27.73 -47.41 36.65
N SER A 120 -27.09 -47.91 35.60
CA SER A 120 -27.57 -49.06 34.82
C SER A 120 -26.96 -50.42 35.22
N GLU A 121 -26.05 -50.43 36.20
CA GLU A 121 -25.63 -51.61 36.98
C GLU A 121 -26.55 -51.86 38.20
#